data_AF-A0A928AHI9-F1
#
_entry.id   AF-A0A928AHI9-F1
#
_cell.length_a   1.000
_cell.length_b   1.000
_cell.length_c   1.000
_cell.angle_alpha   90.00
_cell.angle_beta   90.00
_cell.angle_gamma   90.00
#
_symmetry.space_group_name_H-M   'P 1'
#
loop_
_entity.id
_entity.type
_entity.pdbx_description
1 polymer ?
#
loop_
_entity_poly.entity_id
_entity_poly.type
_entity_poly.pdbx_seq_one_letter_code
_entity_poly.pdbx_strand_id
1 'polypeptide(L)' 'MFNYVKESYNELVNKVTWPSFPQLQSSTIVVMVASVIFAIVVLAMDLTFENVMAFIYKVLGNLA' A
#
# COMPACT_ATOMS: atom_id res chain seq x y z
N MET A 1 28.64 -0.35 -26.39
CA MET A 1 27.54 0.07 -25.49
C MET A 1 26.21 -0.57 -25.86
N PHE A 2 25.75 -0.49 -27.12
CA PHE A 2 24.51 -1.15 -27.57
C PHE A 2 24.47 -2.66 -27.33
N ASN A 3 25.59 -3.37 -27.49
CA ASN A 3 25.65 -4.82 -27.23
C ASN A 3 25.42 -5.17 -25.75
N TYR A 4 25.94 -4.37 -24.81
CA TYR A 4 25.72 -4.58 -23.37
C TYR A 4 24.26 -4.45 -22.98
N VAL A 5 23.56 -3.44 -23.51
CA VAL A 5 22.12 -3.26 -23.24
C VAL A 5 21.31 -4.44 -23.81
N LYS A 6 21.71 -4.93 -24.99
CA LYS A 6 21.05 -6.06 -25.65
C LYS A 6 21.28 -7.38 -24.91
N GLU A 7 22.47 -7.57 -24.35
CA GLU A 7 22.86 -8.76 -23.59
C GLU A 7 22.21 -8.76 -22.20
N SER A 8 22.18 -7.62 -21.52
CA SER A 8 21.42 -7.43 -20.27
C SER A 8 19.91 -7.60 -20.46
N TYR A 9 19.35 -7.17 -21.60
CA TYR A 9 17.94 -7.42 -21.92
C TYR A 9 17.65 -8.91 -22.14
N ASN A 10 18.56 -9.61 -22.83
CA ASN A 10 18.42 -11.04 -23.06
C ASN A 10 18.60 -11.85 -21.75
N GLU A 11 19.46 -11.43 -20.83
CA GLU A 11 19.59 -12.03 -19.49
C GLU A 11 18.36 -11.79 -18.62
N LEU A 12 17.85 -10.56 -18.55
CA LEU A 12 16.66 -10.23 -17.75
C LEU A 12 15.40 -10.93 -18.24
N VAL A 13 15.29 -11.22 -19.54
CA VAL A 13 14.13 -11.91 -20.10
C VAL A 13 14.25 -13.44 -20.03
N ASN A 14 15.45 -14.01 -20.23
CA ASN A 14 15.63 -15.47 -20.24
C ASN A 14 16.03 -16.07 -18.87
N LYS A 15 16.57 -15.27 -17.94
CA LYS A 15 17.04 -15.73 -16.62
C LYS A 15 16.14 -15.30 -15.46
N VAL A 16 15.14 -14.47 -15.70
CA VAL A 16 14.15 -14.09 -14.70
C VAL A 16 12.81 -14.63 -15.16
N THR A 17 12.22 -15.52 -14.38
CA THR A 17 10.88 -16.06 -14.61
C THR A 17 9.86 -14.94 -14.41
N TRP A 18 9.71 -14.08 -15.41
CA TRP A 18 8.61 -13.13 -15.48
C TRP A 18 7.30 -13.94 -15.46
N PRO A 19 6.45 -13.75 -14.44
CA PRO A 19 5.16 -14.41 -14.41
C PRO A 19 4.36 -13.97 -15.62
N SER A 20 3.61 -14.89 -16.23
CA SER A 20 2.67 -14.54 -17.31
C SER A 20 1.72 -13.42 -16.85
N PHE A 21 1.35 -12.51 -17.76
CA PHE A 21 0.45 -11.37 -17.46
C PHE A 21 -0.78 -11.69 -16.59
N PRO A 22 -1.46 -12.86 -16.73
CA PRO A 22 -2.58 -13.22 -15.85
C PRO A 22 -2.18 -13.42 -14.38
N GLN A 23 -0.98 -13.95 -14.12
CA GLN A 23 -0.49 -14.16 -12.75
C GLN A 23 -0.10 -12.83 -12.09
N LEU A 24 0.43 -11.88 -12.87
CA LEU A 24 0.71 -10.53 -12.38
C LEU A 24 -0.57 -9.82 -11.95
N GLN A 25 -1.63 -9.91 -12.76
CA GLN A 25 -2.94 -9.35 -12.38
C GLN A 25 -3.50 -9.99 -11.10
N SER A 26 -3.39 -11.32 -10.95
CA SER A 26 -3.82 -11.99 -9.72
C SER A 26 -3.10 -11.43 -8.49
N SER A 27 -1.79 -11.22 -8.57
CA SER A 27 -1.01 -10.62 -7.48
C SER A 27 -1.39 -9.16 -7.23
N THR A 28 -1.65 -8.37 -8.28
CA THR A 28 -2.11 -6.99 -8.17
C THR A 28 -3.47 -6.89 -7.48
N ILE A 29 -4.40 -7.80 -7.77
CA ILE A 29 -5.73 -7.82 -7.15
C ILE A 29 -5.60 -8.08 -5.65
N VAL A 30 -4.74 -9.00 -5.23
CA VAL A 30 -4.50 -9.27 -3.80
C VAL A 30 -3.95 -8.03 -3.08
N VAL A 31 -2.98 -7.34 -3.68
CA VAL A 31 -2.42 -6.11 -3.11
C VAL A 31 -3.46 -4.98 -3.06
N MET A 32 -4.30 -4.86 -4.09
CA MET A 32 -5.39 -3.87 -4.13
C MET A 32 -6.43 -4.12 -3.03
N VAL A 33 -6.78 -5.38 -2.75
CA VAL A 33 -7.68 -5.70 -1.63
C VAL A 33 -7.01 -5.41 -0.29
N ALA A 34 -5.72 -5.74 -0.14
CA ALA A 34 -4.97 -5.44 1.07
C ALA A 34 -4.91 -3.93 1.36
N SER A 35 -4.69 -3.08 0.35
CA SER A 35 -4.66 -1.62 0.53
C SER A 35 -6.01 -1.05 0.94
N VAL A 36 -7.12 -1.61 0.46
CA VAL A 36 -8.48 -1.23 0.90
C VAL A 36 -8.69 -1.54 2.37
N ILE A 37 -8.22 -2.70 2.85
CA ILE A 37 -8.30 -3.06 4.27
C ILE A 37 -7.50 -2.08 5.12
N PHE A 38 -6.28 -1.73 4.72
CA PHE A 38 -5.48 -0.72 5.43
C PHE A 38 -6.15 0.65 5.44
N ALA A 39 -6.80 1.05 4.35
CA ALA A 39 -7.54 2.31 4.29
C ALA A 39 -8.68 2.36 5.32
N ILE A 40 -9.42 1.25 5.49
CA ILE A 40 -10.49 1.16 6.50
C ILE A 40 -9.92 1.26 7.92
N VAL A 41 -8.79 0.60 8.19
CA VAL A 41 -8.14 0.63 9.50
C VAL A 41 -7.64 2.03 9.86
N VAL A 42 -7.01 2.73 8.91
CA VAL A 42 -6.55 4.11 9.12
C VAL A 42 -7.75 5.03 9.35
N LEU A 43 -8.83 4.88 8.58
CA LEU A 43 -10.05 5.66 8.78
C LEU A 43 -10.64 5.44 10.19
N ALA A 44 -10.68 4.20 10.67
CA ALA A 44 -11.13 3.92 12.03
C ALA A 44 -10.22 4.58 13.07
N MET A 45 -8.89 4.53 12.87
CA MET A 45 -7.92 5.18 13.74
C MET A 45 -8.14 6.69 13.80
N ASP A 46 -8.27 7.35 12.66
CA ASP A 46 -8.47 8.80 12.57
C ASP A 46 -9.73 9.24 13.32
N LEU A 47 -10.85 8.51 13.13
CA LEU A 47 -12.11 8.79 13.84
C LEU A 47 -11.99 8.58 15.35
N THR A 48 -11.28 7.53 15.78
CA THR A 48 -11.08 7.30 17.22
C THR A 48 -10.26 8.41 17.85
N PHE A 49 -9.19 8.85 17.19
CA PHE A 49 -8.34 9.93 17.70
C PHE A 49 -9.08 11.26 17.76
N GLU A 50 -9.85 11.63 16.73
CA GLU A 50 -10.65 12.86 16.73
C GLU A 50 -11.63 12.90 17.91
N ASN A 51 -12.38 11.81 18.11
CA ASN A 51 -13.36 11.72 19.19
C ASN A 51 -12.71 11.74 20.58
N VAL A 52 -11.58 11.05 20.76
CA VAL A 52 -10.84 11.07 22.03
C VAL A 52 -10.29 12.46 22.31
N MET A 53 -9.73 13.13 21.31
CA MET A 53 -9.16 14.47 21.51
C MET A 53 -10.25 15.50 21.79
N ALA A 54 -11.38 15.43 21.06
CA ALA A 54 -12.54 16.27 21.33
C ALA A 54 -13.09 16.06 22.75
N PHE A 55 -13.10 14.82 23.25
CA PHE A 55 -13.48 14.52 24.63
C PHE A 55 -12.51 15.12 25.64
N ILE A 56 -11.19 14.95 25.44
CA ILE A 56 -10.16 15.51 26.32
C ILE A 56 -10.27 17.04 26.36
N TYR A 57 -10.39 17.70 25.20
CA TYR A 57 -10.55 19.15 25.12
C TYR A 57 -11.85 19.62 25.78
N LYS A 58 -12.96 18.91 25.62
CA LYS A 58 -14.24 19.24 26.26
C LYS A 58 -14.17 19.10 27.79
N VAL A 59 -13.51 18.06 28.31
CA VAL A 59 -13.34 17.85 29.75
C VAL A 59 -12.43 18.91 30.37
N LEU A 60 -11.31 19.22 29.72
CA LEU A 60 -10.40 20.28 30.19
C LEU A 60 -11.04 21.67 30.10
N GLY A 61 -11.72 21.99 28.99
CA GLY A 61 -12.37 23.27 28.79
C GLY A 61 -13.62 23.49 29.65
N ASN A 62 -14.22 22.43 30.21
CA ASN A 62 -15.31 22.53 31.18
C ASN A 62 -14.79 22.65 32.63
N LEU A 63 -13.49 22.49 32.85
CA LEU A 63 -12.84 22.55 34.16
C LEU A 63 -12.11 23.88 34.42
N ALA A 64 -11.85 24.67 33.36
CA ALA A 64 -11.30 26.02 33.41
C ALA A 64 -12.43 27.06 33.31
#